data_AF-X1KCW6-F1
#
_entry.id   AF-X1KCW6-F1
#
_cell.length_a   1.000
_cell.length_b   1.000
_cell.length_c   1.000
_cell.angle_alpha   90.00
_cell.angle_beta   90.00
_cell.angle_gamma   90.00
#
_symmetry.space_group_name_H-M   'P 1'
#
loop_
_entity.id
_entity.type
_entity.pdbx_description
1 polymer ?
#
loop_
_entity_poly.entity_id
_entity_poly.type
_entity_poly.pdbx_seq_one_letter_code
_entity_poly.pdbx_strand_id
1 'polypeptide(L)'
;MFAFANMGEKFVSRGDYSSSDFTFESYITDYVWRELDLTGIVPANATMVMINMQIKGSGIGESMMLSPYGYTNRWWHPQINIQAANVAMSAVAILPLFGVPKVQYRITPNGWSVLKTDVLGWWI
;
A
#
# COMPACT_ATOMS: atom_id res chain seq x y z
N MET A 1 2.75 -38.24 -0.24
CA MET A 1 2.17 -37.28 -1.20
C MET A 1 1.43 -36.24 -0.39
N PHE A 2 2.04 -35.07 -0.17
CA PHE A 2 1.36 -33.98 0.52
C PHE A 2 0.52 -33.25 -0.52
N ALA A 3 -0.80 -33.32 -0.39
CA ALA A 3 -1.70 -32.54 -1.21
C ALA A 3 -1.64 -31.09 -0.71
N PHE A 4 -1.10 -30.19 -1.53
CA PHE A 4 -1.35 -28.77 -1.35
C PHE A 4 -2.81 -28.53 -1.75
N ALA A 5 -3.70 -28.36 -0.77
CA ALA A 5 -5.03 -27.89 -1.04
C ALA A 5 -4.92 -26.46 -1.60
N ASN A 6 -5.22 -26.25 -2.88
CA ASN A 6 -5.49 -24.93 -3.41
C ASN A 6 -6.70 -24.36 -2.66
N MET A 7 -6.47 -23.58 -1.61
CA MET A 7 -7.51 -22.95 -0.80
C MET A 7 -8.23 -21.78 -1.51
N GLY A 8 -8.43 -21.88 -2.82
CA GLY A 8 -9.53 -21.18 -3.51
C GLY A 8 -9.39 -19.68 -3.78
N GLU A 9 -8.36 -18.99 -3.31
CA GLU A 9 -8.29 -17.54 -3.52
C GLU A 9 -7.99 -17.18 -4.99
N LYS A 10 -8.92 -16.44 -5.61
CA LYS A 10 -8.84 -16.01 -7.00
C LYS A 10 -8.34 -14.56 -7.04
N PHE A 11 -7.20 -14.36 -7.71
CA PHE A 11 -6.74 -13.02 -8.03
C PHE A 11 -7.68 -12.34 -9.04
N VAL A 12 -8.10 -11.13 -8.72
CA VAL A 12 -8.85 -10.23 -9.59
C VAL A 12 -7.95 -9.04 -9.89
N SER A 13 -7.53 -8.95 -11.15
CA SER A 13 -6.84 -7.76 -11.65
C SER A 13 -7.79 -6.58 -11.63
N ARG A 14 -7.30 -5.42 -11.21
CA ARG A 14 -8.07 -4.18 -11.29
C ARG A 14 -8.29 -3.74 -12.74
N GLY A 15 -7.40 -4.12 -13.65
CA GLY A 15 -7.38 -3.65 -15.03
C GLY A 15 -6.60 -2.35 -15.21
N ASP A 16 -6.78 -1.72 -16.37
CA ASP A 16 -6.11 -0.47 -16.74
C ASP A 16 -6.80 0.72 -16.05
N TYR A 17 -6.05 1.47 -15.24
CA TYR A 17 -6.53 2.65 -14.51
C TYR A 17 -5.83 3.90 -15.05
N SER A 18 -6.60 4.96 -15.31
CA SER A 18 -6.09 6.17 -15.96
C SER A 18 -5.46 7.19 -14.99
N SER A 19 -5.65 7.01 -13.68
CA SER A 19 -5.17 7.91 -12.65
C SER A 19 -4.86 7.17 -11.36
N SER A 20 -3.86 7.65 -10.62
CA SER A 20 -3.55 7.11 -9.29
C SER A 20 -4.73 7.20 -8.34
N ASP A 21 -4.91 6.17 -7.51
CA ASP A 21 -6.00 6.12 -6.52
C ASP A 21 -5.82 7.13 -5.41
N PHE A 22 -4.57 7.22 -4.96
CA PHE A 22 -4.19 8.08 -3.88
C PHE A 22 -2.98 8.87 -4.32
N THR A 23 -3.08 10.18 -4.17
CA THR A 23 -2.02 11.14 -4.47
C THR A 23 -1.52 11.74 -3.17
N PHE A 24 -0.52 12.62 -3.23
CA PHE A 24 0.04 13.27 -2.05
C PHE A 24 -1.03 13.91 -1.14
N GLU A 25 -2.11 14.45 -1.72
CA GLU A 25 -3.22 15.09 -1.00
C GLU A 25 -4.06 14.09 -0.18
N SER A 26 -4.00 12.80 -0.51
CA SER A 26 -4.69 11.74 0.23
C SER A 26 -4.01 11.41 1.57
N TYR A 27 -2.84 11.97 1.85
CA TYR A 27 -2.01 11.58 2.98
C TYR A 27 -1.75 12.71 3.95
N ILE A 28 -1.67 12.36 5.23
CA ILE A 28 -1.08 13.21 6.26
C ILE A 28 0.31 12.66 6.58
N THR A 29 1.33 13.50 6.43
CA THR A 29 2.75 13.11 6.57
C THR A 29 3.29 13.52 7.94
N ASP A 30 2.86 12.83 8.99
CA ASP A 30 3.20 13.16 10.38
C ASP A 30 3.91 12.01 11.13
N TYR A 31 4.31 10.97 10.40
CA TYR A 31 4.92 9.76 10.95
C TYR A 31 4.06 9.04 12.00
N VAL A 32 2.75 9.21 11.93
CA VAL A 32 1.76 8.44 12.70
C VAL A 32 1.07 7.42 11.79
N TRP A 33 0.69 6.26 12.34
CA TRP A 33 -0.10 5.29 11.60
C TRP A 33 -1.51 5.83 11.37
N ARG A 34 -1.93 5.90 10.11
CA ARG A 34 -3.23 6.43 9.68
C ARG A 34 -3.94 5.44 8.78
N GLU A 35 -5.27 5.51 8.75
CA GLU A 35 -6.08 4.64 7.89
C GLU A 35 -6.09 5.15 6.46
N LEU A 36 -5.95 4.23 5.50
CA LEU A 36 -6.24 4.44 4.09
C LEU A 36 -7.45 3.58 3.74
N ASP A 37 -8.53 4.24 3.32
CA ASP A 37 -9.76 3.56 2.93
C ASP A 37 -9.70 3.16 1.45
N LEU A 38 -9.87 1.87 1.17
CA LEU A 38 -9.89 1.31 -0.18
C LEU A 38 -11.31 1.02 -0.66
N THR A 39 -12.33 1.40 0.13
CA THR A 39 -13.74 1.26 -0.24
C THR A 39 -14.01 1.98 -1.56
N GLY A 40 -14.77 1.33 -2.45
CA GLY A 40 -15.06 1.84 -3.80
C GLY A 40 -14.06 1.36 -4.85
N ILE A 41 -12.89 0.83 -4.45
CA ILE A 41 -11.91 0.21 -5.35
C ILE A 41 -11.85 -1.29 -5.10
N VAL A 42 -11.73 -1.70 -3.84
CA VAL A 42 -11.62 -3.10 -3.43
C VAL A 42 -12.94 -3.55 -2.78
N PRO A 43 -13.52 -4.70 -3.19
CA PRO A 43 -14.75 -5.19 -2.60
C PRO A 43 -14.54 -5.67 -1.16
N ALA A 44 -15.59 -5.60 -0.34
CA ALA A 44 -15.51 -5.91 1.09
C ALA A 44 -15.17 -7.38 1.41
N ASN A 45 -15.38 -8.30 0.47
CA ASN A 45 -15.03 -9.72 0.62
C ASN A 45 -13.59 -10.04 0.20
N ALA A 46 -12.79 -9.04 -0.18
CA ALA A 46 -11.39 -9.26 -0.51
C ALA A 46 -10.58 -9.66 0.74
N THR A 47 -9.71 -10.66 0.57
CA THR A 47 -8.84 -11.22 1.61
C THR A 47 -7.44 -10.61 1.58
N MET A 48 -6.99 -10.12 0.42
CA MET A 48 -5.70 -9.49 0.21
C MET A 48 -5.79 -8.41 -0.87
N VAL A 49 -4.89 -7.44 -0.83
CA VAL A 49 -4.74 -6.40 -1.86
C VAL A 49 -3.29 -6.27 -2.31
N MET A 50 -3.09 -6.07 -3.62
CA MET A 50 -1.81 -5.75 -4.23
C MET A 50 -1.75 -4.26 -4.51
N ILE A 51 -0.77 -3.58 -3.92
CA ILE A 51 -0.64 -2.13 -3.96
C ILE A 51 0.74 -1.76 -4.49
N ASN A 52 0.79 -0.90 -5.50
CA ASN A 52 1.98 -0.22 -5.95
C ASN A 52 2.15 1.10 -5.20
N MET A 53 3.33 1.34 -4.63
CA MET A 53 3.73 2.60 -4.02
C MET A 53 4.74 3.27 -4.94
N GLN A 54 4.60 4.57 -5.17
CA GLN A 54 5.59 5.38 -5.88
C GLN A 54 5.95 6.60 -5.03
N ILE A 55 7.25 6.80 -4.82
CA ILE A 55 7.76 7.91 -4.03
C ILE A 55 8.84 8.69 -4.79
N LYS A 56 8.93 9.98 -4.51
CA LYS A 56 10.03 10.86 -4.88
C LYS A 56 10.06 12.01 -3.89
N GLY A 57 11.22 12.37 -3.41
CA GLY A 57 11.39 13.44 -2.43
C GLY A 57 12.83 13.91 -2.36
N SER A 58 13.06 14.97 -1.59
CA SER A 58 14.36 15.62 -1.47
C SER A 58 15.25 15.01 -0.37
N GLY A 59 14.67 14.35 0.63
CA GLY A 59 15.42 13.79 1.76
C GLY A 59 15.74 12.31 1.57
N ILE A 60 17.04 11.96 1.66
CA ILE A 60 17.44 10.54 1.75
C ILE A 60 16.93 9.97 3.07
N GLY A 61 16.40 8.75 3.04
CA GLY A 61 15.84 8.07 4.20
C GLY A 61 14.36 8.39 4.48
N GLU A 62 13.77 9.36 3.79
CA GLU A 62 12.31 9.55 3.78
C GLU A 62 11.63 8.24 3.36
N SER A 63 10.53 7.90 4.01
CA SER A 63 9.90 6.59 3.86
C SER A 63 8.39 6.63 3.86
N MET A 64 7.82 5.70 3.10
CA MET A 64 6.41 5.33 3.12
C MET A 64 6.32 3.86 3.52
N MET A 65 5.50 3.59 4.52
CA MET A 65 5.24 2.25 5.07
C MET A 65 3.76 1.94 4.95
N LEU A 66 3.44 0.68 4.63
CA LEU A 66 2.07 0.17 4.66
C LEU A 66 1.95 -1.01 5.61
N SER A 67 0.80 -1.14 6.26
CA SER A 67 0.50 -2.23 7.20
C SER A 67 -0.95 -2.68 7.02
N PRO A 68 -1.28 -3.95 7.29
CA PRO A 68 -2.68 -4.38 7.39
C PRO A 68 -3.42 -3.60 8.47
N TYR A 69 -4.72 -3.36 8.26
CA TYR A 69 -5.55 -2.68 9.25
C TYR A 69 -5.67 -3.50 10.55
N GLY A 70 -5.53 -2.84 11.70
CA GLY A 70 -5.63 -3.46 13.02
C GLY A 70 -4.36 -4.17 13.51
N TYR A 71 -3.31 -4.26 12.70
CA TYR A 71 -2.04 -4.83 13.14
C TYR A 71 -1.30 -3.85 14.06
N THR A 72 -0.88 -4.34 15.23
CA THR A 72 -0.12 -3.54 16.21
C THR A 72 1.39 -3.80 16.15
N ASN A 73 1.80 -4.89 15.50
CA ASN A 73 3.19 -5.27 15.35
C ASN A 73 3.90 -4.31 14.36
N ARG A 74 4.95 -3.64 14.84
CA ARG A 74 5.70 -2.63 14.08
C ARG A 74 6.84 -3.20 13.25
N TRP A 75 7.06 -4.52 13.25
CA TRP A 75 8.20 -5.14 12.56
C TRP A 75 7.86 -5.70 11.18
N TRP A 76 6.59 -5.85 10.85
CA TRP A 76 6.14 -6.44 9.59
C TRP A 76 5.34 -5.45 8.77
N HIS A 77 6.06 -4.60 8.04
CA HIS A 77 5.47 -3.66 7.09
C HIS A 77 6.35 -3.56 5.83
N PRO A 78 5.76 -3.73 4.63
CA PRO A 78 6.40 -3.28 3.40
C PRO A 78 6.75 -1.79 3.52
N GLN A 79 7.96 -1.45 3.12
CA GLN A 79 8.48 -0.09 3.20
C GLN A 79 9.25 0.23 1.93
N ILE A 80 9.11 1.47 1.48
CA ILE A 80 9.94 2.06 0.45
C ILE A 80 10.63 3.31 1.02
N ASN A 81 11.93 3.44 0.74
CA ASN A 81 12.77 4.52 1.22
C ASN A 81 13.41 5.25 0.05
N ILE A 82 13.54 6.57 0.18
CA ILE A 82 14.38 7.35 -0.72
C ILE A 82 15.84 6.97 -0.50
N GLN A 83 16.47 6.33 -1.48
CA GLN A 83 17.91 6.01 -1.47
C GLN A 83 18.75 7.11 -2.15
N ALA A 84 18.15 7.89 -3.03
CA ALA A 84 18.77 9.02 -3.72
C ALA A 84 17.77 10.16 -3.86
N ALA A 85 18.16 11.37 -3.46
CA ALA A 85 17.31 12.55 -3.52
C ALA A 85 16.84 12.83 -4.96
N ASN A 86 15.58 13.21 -5.10
CA ASN A 86 14.93 13.54 -6.37
C ASN A 86 14.91 12.41 -7.42
N VAL A 87 15.12 11.16 -7.01
CA VAL A 87 14.95 9.97 -7.85
C VAL A 87 13.61 9.31 -7.52
N ALA A 88 12.81 9.02 -8.55
CA ALA A 88 11.56 8.31 -8.37
C ALA A 88 11.84 6.83 -8.08
N MET A 89 11.13 6.27 -7.10
CA MET A 89 11.26 4.88 -6.68
C MET A 89 9.88 4.26 -6.58
N SER A 90 9.77 2.98 -6.93
CA SER A 90 8.51 2.23 -6.86
C SER A 90 8.70 0.90 -6.16
N ALA A 91 7.69 0.46 -5.42
CA ALA A 91 7.67 -0.84 -4.76
C ALA A 91 6.24 -1.37 -4.74
N VAL A 92 6.11 -2.70 -4.80
CA VAL A 92 4.81 -3.37 -4.70
C VAL A 92 4.72 -4.10 -3.37
N ALA A 93 3.58 -3.95 -2.72
CA ALA A 93 3.22 -4.63 -1.49
C ALA A 93 1.98 -5.50 -1.72
N ILE A 94 1.95 -6.67 -1.08
CA ILE A 94 0.73 -7.47 -0.93
C ILE A 94 0.40 -7.48 0.56
N LEU A 95 -0.83 -7.10 0.90
CA LEU A 95 -1.27 -6.95 2.29
C LEU A 95 -2.56 -7.75 2.52
N PRO A 96 -2.67 -8.52 3.62
CA PRO A 96 -3.94 -9.10 4.01
C PRO A 96 -4.96 -8.02 4.42
N LEU A 97 -6.24 -8.33 4.18
CA LEU A 97 -7.40 -7.55 4.58
C LEU A 97 -8.24 -8.38 5.56
N PHE A 98 -8.75 -7.75 6.62
CA PHE A 98 -9.49 -8.42 7.70
C PHE A 98 -10.95 -7.99 7.73
N GLY A 99 -11.70 -8.33 6.68
CA GLY A 99 -13.14 -8.07 6.58
C GLY A 99 -13.54 -6.60 6.35
N VAL A 100 -12.55 -5.71 6.24
CA VAL A 100 -12.73 -4.32 5.80
C VAL A 100 -11.66 -3.97 4.76
N PRO A 101 -12.01 -3.28 3.67
CA PRO A 101 -11.06 -2.88 2.64
C PRO A 101 -10.27 -1.65 3.10
N LYS A 102 -9.52 -1.80 4.19
CA LYS A 102 -8.69 -0.75 4.77
C LYS A 102 -7.27 -1.27 4.97
N VAL A 103 -6.31 -0.37 4.81
CA VAL A 103 -4.91 -0.57 5.22
C VAL A 103 -4.49 0.60 6.09
N GLN A 104 -3.32 0.49 6.71
CA GLN A 104 -2.70 1.58 7.44
C GLN A 104 -1.44 2.05 6.71
N TYR A 105 -1.16 3.34 6.79
CA TYR A 105 0.07 3.93 6.28
C TYR A 105 0.78 4.74 7.35
N ARG A 106 2.10 4.87 7.20
CA ARG A 106 2.92 5.81 7.97
C ARG A 106 3.98 6.40 7.06
N ILE A 107 4.07 7.72 7.05
CA ILE A 107 4.92 8.46 6.11
C ILE A 107 5.75 9.48 6.89
N THR A 108 7.04 9.58 6.60
CA THR A 108 7.92 10.60 7.21
C THR A 108 7.48 12.01 6.81
N PRO A 109 7.60 13.02 7.69
CA PRO A 109 7.17 14.37 7.38
C PRO A 109 8.08 15.07 6.35
N ASN A 110 7.48 15.95 5.55
CA ASN A 110 8.12 16.88 4.60
C ASN A 110 8.92 16.21 3.44
N GLY A 111 9.33 17.02 2.47
CA GLY A 111 10.29 16.64 1.41
C GLY A 111 9.72 15.89 0.20
N TRP A 112 8.44 15.54 0.19
CA TRP A 112 7.82 14.78 -0.90
C TRP A 112 7.47 15.65 -2.12
N SER A 113 7.79 15.13 -3.30
CA SER A 113 7.36 15.67 -4.61
C SER A 113 6.46 14.71 -5.37
N VAL A 114 6.62 13.40 -5.13
CA VAL A 114 5.70 12.36 -5.58
C VAL A 114 5.41 11.46 -4.40
N LEU A 115 4.13 11.26 -4.14
CA LEU A 115 3.65 10.24 -3.22
C LEU A 115 2.35 9.73 -3.81
N LYS A 116 2.41 8.52 -4.36
CA LYS A 116 1.29 7.90 -5.06
C LYS A 116 1.13 6.46 -4.63
N THR A 117 -0.11 6.02 -4.65
CA THR A 117 -0.43 4.62 -4.42
C THR A 117 -1.54 4.20 -5.34
N ASP A 118 -1.34 3.04 -5.95
CA ASP A 118 -2.26 2.46 -6.90
C ASP A 118 -2.57 1.02 -6.48
N VAL A 119 -3.84 0.68 -6.40
CA VAL A 119 -4.31 -0.70 -6.28
C VAL A 119 -4.14 -1.37 -7.63
N LEU A 120 -3.41 -2.48 -7.67
CA LEU A 120 -3.19 -3.27 -8.90
C LEU A 120 -4.19 -4.43 -9.04
N GLY A 121 -4.71 -4.92 -7.91
CA GLY A 121 -5.65 -6.03 -7.86
C GLY A 121 -5.83 -6.54 -6.43
N TRP A 122 -6.65 -7.58 -6.28
CA TRP A 122 -6.99 -8.16 -4.97
C TRP A 122 -7.31 -9.66 -5.10
N TRP A 123 -7.44 -10.35 -3.97
CA TRP A 123 -7.85 -11.74 -3.89
C TRP A 123 -9.20 -11.86 -3.20
N ILE A 124 -10.04 -12.79 -3.67
CA ILE A 124 -11.36 -13.17 -3.11
C ILE A 124 -11.49 -14.70 -3.05
#